data_AF-A0A7G9Y977-F1
#
_entry.id   AF-A0A7G9Y977-F1
#
_cell.length_a   1.000
_cell.length_b   1.000
_cell.length_c   1.000
_cell.angle_alpha   90.00
_cell.angle_beta   90.00
_cell.angle_gamma   90.00
#
_symmetry.space_group_name_H-M   'P 1'
#
loop_
_entity.id
_entity.type
_entity.pdbx_description
1 polymer ?
#
loop_
_entity_poly.entity_id
_entity_poly.type
_entity_poly.pdbx_seq_one_letter_code
_entity_poly.pdbx_strand_id
1 'polypeptide(L)' 'MKIFEDLNRDGRTVIMITHDHKIASHADRVVRVKDGLLVEGFNESVT' A
#
# COMPACT_ATOMS: atom_id res chain seq x y z
N MET A 1 7.66 8.40 -7.97
CA MET A 1 6.35 7.72 -7.92
C MET A 1 5.49 7.94 -9.17
N LYS A 2 5.70 9.01 -9.94
CA LYS A 2 4.97 9.37 -11.18
C LYS A 2 4.46 8.21 -12.07
N ILE A 3 5.32 7.26 -12.48
CA ILE A 3 4.88 6.16 -13.35
C ILE A 3 3.83 5.24 -12.69
N PHE A 4 3.97 4.97 -11.39
CA PHE A 4 3.02 4.13 -10.66
C PHE A 4 1.72 4.88 -10.37
N GLU A 5 1.81 6.18 -10.10
CA GLU A 5 0.65 7.07 -9.97
C GLU A 5 -0.14 7.18 -11.28
N ASP A 6 0.55 7.30 -12.42
CA ASP A 6 -0.06 7.31 -13.75
C ASP A 6 -0.82 6.00 -14.01
N LEU A 7 -0.19 4.84 -13.77
CA LEU A 7 -0.83 3.54 -13.94
C LEU A 7 -2.05 3.36 -13.03
N ASN A 8 -1.97 3.81 -11.78
CA ASN A 8 -3.08 3.74 -10.85
C ASN A 8 -4.24 4.66 -11.26
N ARG A 9 -3.93 5.88 -11.71
CA ARG A 9 -4.90 6.82 -12.29
C ARG A 9 -5.56 6.29 -13.56
N ASP A 10 -4.85 5.48 -14.35
CA ASP A 10 -5.40 4.77 -15.51
C ASP A 10 -6.28 3.55 -15.12
N GLY A 11 -6.58 3.37 -13.83
CA GLY A 11 -7.48 2.34 -13.32
C GLY A 11 -6.81 1.00 -13.04
N ARG A 12 -5.48 0.93 -13.03
CA ARG A 12 -4.74 -0.32 -12.71
C ARG A 12 -4.47 -0.41 -11.21
N THR A 13 -4.70 -1.58 -10.63
CA THR A 13 -4.27 -1.86 -9.27
C THR A 13 -2.75 -2.06 -9.23
N VAL A 14 -2.08 -1.31 -8.35
CA VAL A 14 -0.62 -1.42 -8.14
C VAL A 14 -0.37 -1.90 -6.71
N ILE A 15 0.41 -2.97 -6.58
CA ILE A 15 0.91 -3.45 -5.28
C ILE A 15 2.43 -3.26 -5.29
N MET A 16 2.96 -2.54 -4.31
CA MET A 16 4.38 -2.26 -4.16
C MET A 16 4.85 -2.72 -2.78
N ILE A 17 6.00 -3.38 -2.73
CA ILE A 17 6.67 -3.79 -1.50
C ILE A 17 7.93 -2.93 -1.35
N THR A 18 8.07 -2.26 -0.21
CA THR A 18 9.22 -1.42 0.10
C THR A 18 9.51 -1.42 1.60
N HIS A 19 10.78 -1.24 1.97
CA HIS A 19 11.18 -0.97 3.35
C HIS A 19 11.32 0.54 3.64
N ASP A 20 11.19 1.40 2.62
CA ASP A 20 11.27 2.86 2.78
C ASP A 20 9.87 3.45 3.05
N HIS A 21 9.69 4.01 4.25
CA HIS A 21 8.45 4.67 4.65
C HIS A 21 8.06 5.85 3.76
N LYS A 22 9.04 6.59 3.21
CA LYS A 22 8.75 7.71 2.29
C LYS A 22 8.14 7.20 1.00
N ILE A 23 8.57 6.05 0.49
CA ILE A 23 7.97 5.47 -0.71
C ILE A 23 6.57 4.95 -0.40
N ALA A 24 6.41 4.24 0.73
CA ALA A 24 5.12 3.72 1.16
C ALA A 24 4.07 4.83 1.34
N SER A 25 4.44 6.00 1.85
CA SER A 25 3.51 7.11 2.08
C SER A 25 2.90 7.73 0.81
N HIS A 26 3.39 7.36 -0.38
CA HIS A 26 2.78 7.78 -1.65
C HIS A 26 1.64 6.84 -2.11
N ALA A 27 1.43 5.70 -1.44
CA ALA A 27 0.34 4.79 -1.76
C ALA A 27 -0.95 5.18 -1.03
N ASP A 28 -2.11 4.93 -1.66
CA ASP A 28 -3.43 5.18 -1.07
C ASP A 28 -3.68 4.34 0.19
N ARG A 29 -3.08 3.15 0.25
CA ARG A 29 -3.14 2.25 1.41
C ARG A 29 -1.77 1.68 1.71
N VAL A 30 -1.37 1.80 2.97
CA VAL A 30 -0.16 1.17 3.50
C VAL A 30 -0.56 0.03 4.43
N VAL A 31 -0.01 -1.15 4.17
CA VAL A 31 -0.12 -2.32 5.05
C VAL A 31 1.28 -2.73 5.50
N ARG A 32 1.38 -3.24 6.72
CA ARG A 32 2.65 -3.72 7.27
C ARG A 32 2.58 -5.21 7.54
N VAL A 33 3.61 -5.92 7.08
CA VAL A 33 3.81 -7.35 7.34
C VAL A 33 4.96 -7.52 8.34
N LYS A 34 4.78 -8.37 9.34
CA LYS A 34 5.81 -8.79 10.27
C LYS A 34 5.63 -10.29 10.55
N ASP A 35 6.71 -11.06 10.41
CA ASP A 35 6.72 -12.51 10.67
C ASP A 35 5.62 -13.29 9.92
N GLY A 36 5.36 -12.89 8.67
CA GLY A 36 4.32 -13.50 7.82
C GLY A 36 2.88 -13.07 8.13
N LEU A 37 2.70 -12.19 9.12
CA LEU A 37 1.39 -11.68 9.55
C LEU A 37 1.23 -10.22 9.14
N LEU A 38 0.04 -9.85 8.70
CA LEU A 38 -0.35 -8.45 8.58
C LEU A 38 -0.56 -7.89 9.99
N VAL A 39 0.08 -6.77 10.31
CA VAL A 39 0.07 -6.18 11.65
C VAL A 39 -0.49 -4.76 11.68
N GLU A 40 -0.56 -4.06 10.54
CA GLU A 40 -1.12 -2.71 10.41
C GLU A 40 -1.84 -2.56 9.05
N GLY A 41 -2.78 -1.61 8.97
CA GLY A 41 -3.50 -1.28 7.73
C GLY A 41 -4.77 -2.11 7.49
N PHE A 42 -5.34 -2.70 8.55
CA PHE A 42 -6.70 -3.24 8.53
C PHE A 42 -7.71 -2.12 8.75
N ASN A 43 -8.75 -2.06 7.92
CA ASN A 43 -9.98 -1.36 8.30
C ASN A 43 -10.80 -2.35 9.13
N GLU A 44 -10.82 -2.19 10.44
CA GLU A 44 -11.82 -2.85 11.28
C GLU A 44 -13.18 -2.22 10.99
N SER A 45 -14.00 -2.91 10.22
CA SER A 45 -15.46 -2.73 10.18
C SER A 45 -16.05 -3.89 9.41
N VAL A 46 -16.55 -4.92 10.11
CA VAL A 46 -17.94 -5.40 9.97
C VAL A 46 -18.31 -6.09 11.30
N THR A 47 -19.26 -5.47 12.02
CA THR A 47 -20.10 -6.09 13.05
C THR A 47 -21.08 -7.06 12.40
#